data_AF-A0A2P8APV2-F1
#
_entry.id   AF-A0A2P8APV2-F1
#
_cell.length_a   1.000
_cell.length_b   1.000
_cell.length_c   1.000
_cell.angle_alpha   90.00
_cell.angle_beta   90.00
_cell.angle_gamma   90.00
#
_symmetry.space_group_name_H-M   'P 1'
#
loop_
_entity.id
_entity.type
_entity.pdbx_description
1 polymer ?
#
loop_
_entity_poly.entity_id
_entity_poly.type
_entity_poly.pdbx_seq_one_letter_code
_entity_poly.pdbx_strand_id
1 'polypeptide(L)' 'MERGPGQLMGPYEIAQRLGVSRQRFQQLARYPTFPKPYQELRGMKVWLADDVERWIKEHRQPRPTEDDAPA' A
#
# COMPACT_ATOMS: atom_id res chain seq x y z
N MET A 1 -21.70 -10.77 16.33
CA MET A 1 -21.03 -11.05 15.04
C MET A 1 -19.85 -10.12 14.96
N GLU A 2 -18.63 -10.63 15.15
CA GLU A 2 -17.43 -9.82 14.97
C GLU A 2 -17.35 -9.44 13.49
N ARG A 3 -17.34 -8.13 13.20
CA ARG A 3 -17.07 -7.69 11.83
C ARG A 3 -15.64 -8.14 11.50
N GLY A 4 -15.44 -8.62 10.28
CA GLY A 4 -14.12 -9.01 9.79
C GLY A 4 -13.10 -7.86 9.88
N PRO A 5 -11.85 -8.11 9.46
CA PRO A 5 -10.68 -7.28 9.74
C PRO A 5 -10.67 -5.87 9.09
N GLY A 6 -11.80 -5.40 8.57
CA GLY A 6 -11.90 -4.18 7.79
C GLY A 6 -11.61 -4.41 6.30
N GLN A 7 -11.24 -3.35 5.60
CA GLN A 7 -10.98 -3.40 4.16
C GLN A 7 -9.62 -4.06 3.88
N LEU A 8 -9.60 -5.00 2.94
CA LEU A 8 -8.39 -5.66 2.47
C LEU A 8 -7.99 -5.11 1.10
N MET A 9 -6.69 -5.14 0.82
CA MET A 9 -6.13 -4.80 -0.48
C MET A 9 -5.21 -5.91 -0.99
N GLY A 10 -5.37 -6.25 -2.27
CA GLY A 10 -4.41 -7.08 -2.99
C GLY A 10 -3.23 -6.31 -3.58
N PRO A 11 -2.26 -7.01 -4.20
CA PRO A 11 -1.12 -6.40 -4.88
C PRO A 11 -1.49 -5.37 -5.96
N TYR A 12 -2.63 -5.57 -6.62
CA TYR A 12 -3.06 -4.72 -7.72
C TYR A 12 -3.61 -3.39 -7.20
N GLU A 13 -4.48 -3.43 -6.20
CA GLU A 13 -5.05 -2.28 -5.52
C GLU A 13 -3.95 -1.44 -4.86
N ILE A 14 -2.99 -2.07 -4.20
CA ILE A 14 -1.86 -1.36 -3.59
C ILE A 14 -0.98 -0.70 -4.66
N ALA A 15 -0.69 -1.39 -5.76
CA ALA A 15 0.10 -0.81 -6.85
C ALA A 15 -0.59 0.44 -7.46
N GLN A 16 -1.91 0.38 -7.66
CA GLN A 16 -2.71 1.53 -8.08
C GLN A 16 -2.66 2.67 -7.06
N ARG A 17 -2.85 2.34 -5.77
CA ARG A 17 -2.85 3.32 -4.68
C ARG A 17 -1.51 4.05 -4.56
N LEU A 18 -0.42 3.34 -4.80
CA LEU A 18 0.93 3.88 -4.86
C LEU A 18 1.23 4.59 -6.19
N GLY A 19 0.43 4.39 -7.24
CA GLY A 19 0.72 4.91 -8.59
C GLY A 19 2.05 4.36 -9.12
N VAL A 20 2.30 3.06 -8.92
CA VAL A 20 3.51 2.36 -9.38
C VAL A 20 3.14 1.11 -10.15
N SER A 21 4.09 0.58 -10.93
CA SER A 21 3.90 -0.72 -11.60
C SER A 21 3.80 -1.86 -10.58
N ARG A 22 3.14 -2.97 -10.96
CA ARG A 22 3.08 -4.19 -10.12
C ARG A 22 4.47 -4.72 -9.77
N GLN A 23 5.42 -4.65 -10.70
CA GLN A 23 6.82 -5.05 -10.44
C GLN A 23 7.47 -4.17 -9.37
N ARG A 24 7.24 -2.85 -9.43
CA ARG A 24 7.75 -1.93 -8.40
C ARG A 24 7.10 -2.18 -7.04
N PHE A 25 5.80 -2.46 -7.00
CA PHE A 25 5.13 -2.89 -5.78
C PHE A 25 5.76 -4.16 -5.20
N GLN A 26 6.04 -5.19 -6.02
CA GLN A 26 6.66 -6.42 -5.52
C GLN A 26 8.07 -6.19 -4.93
N GLN A 27 8.81 -5.20 -5.42
CA GLN A 27 10.07 -4.79 -4.78
C GLN A 27 9.79 -4.14 -3.42
N LEU A 28 8.85 -3.19 -3.36
CA LEU A 28 8.46 -2.51 -2.11
C LEU A 28 7.98 -3.49 -1.05
N ALA A 29 7.16 -4.47 -1.41
CA ALA A 29 6.63 -5.48 -0.50
C ALA A 29 7.69 -6.41 0.11
N ARG A 30 8.94 -6.38 -0.37
CA ARG A 30 10.07 -7.12 0.22
C ARG A 30 10.82 -6.30 1.27
N TYR A 31 10.62 -4.98 1.33
CA TYR A 31 11.30 -4.15 2.32
C TYR A 31 10.72 -4.40 3.71
N PRO A 32 11.57 -4.45 4.76
CA PRO A 32 11.12 -4.70 6.13
C PRO A 32 10.23 -3.58 6.69
N THR A 33 10.27 -2.39 6.09
CA THR A 33 9.42 -1.27 6.45
C THR A 33 8.01 -1.39 5.89
N PHE A 34 7.80 -2.19 4.83
CA PHE A 34 6.49 -2.36 4.22
C PHE A 34 5.59 -3.23 5.11
N PRO A 35 4.27 -2.96 5.17
CA PRO A 35 3.34 -3.75 5.98
C PRO A 35 3.43 -5.24 5.72
N LYS A 36 3.37 -6.02 6.82
CA LYS A 36 3.24 -7.46 6.73
C LYS A 36 1.88 -7.82 6.11
N PRO A 37 1.82 -8.88 5.29
CA PRO A 37 0.56 -9.36 4.76
C PRO A 37 -0.34 -9.82 5.91
N TYR A 38 -1.61 -9.42 5.86
CA TYR A 38 -2.63 -9.88 6.80
C TYR A 38 -2.91 -11.38 6.61
N GLN A 39 -2.99 -11.80 5.35
CA GLN A 39 -3.20 -13.21 5.00
C GLN A 39 -2.42 -13.56 3.73
N GLU A 40 -1.81 -14.74 3.75
CA GLU A 40 -1.21 -15.37 2.58
C GLU A 40 -2.18 -16.44 2.05
N LEU A 41 -2.69 -16.23 0.84
CA LEU A 41 -3.54 -17.17 0.09
C LEU A 41 -2.66 -17.94 -0.90
N ARG A 42 -3.15 -19.09 -1.42
CA ARG A 42 -2.40 -19.89 -2.40
C ARG A 42 -1.91 -19.10 -3.63
N GLY A 43 -2.67 -18.07 -4.06
CA GLY A 43 -2.35 -17.28 -5.25
C GLY A 43 -1.86 -15.86 -4.98
N MET A 44 -2.05 -15.31 -3.78
CA MET A 44 -1.72 -13.91 -3.49
C MET A 44 -1.64 -13.65 -2.00
N LYS A 45 -0.98 -12.55 -1.64
CA LYS A 45 -1.04 -11.99 -0.29
C LYS A 45 -2.06 -10.85 -0.28
N VAL A 46 -2.71 -10.65 0.86
CA VAL A 46 -3.61 -9.52 1.09
C VAL A 46 -3.16 -8.77 2.34
N TRP A 47 -3.35 -7.46 2.34
CA TRP A 47 -2.97 -6.55 3.42
C TRP A 47 -4.19 -5.83 3.97
N LEU A 48 -4.11 -5.39 5.22
CA LEU A 48 -5.05 -4.42 5.76
C LEU A 48 -4.87 -3.10 5.03
N ALA A 49 -5.97 -2.52 4.54
CA ALA A 49 -5.96 -1.20 3.92
C ALA A 49 -5.32 -0.15 4.84
N ASP A 50 -5.71 -0.15 6.12
CA ASP A 50 -5.23 0.84 7.09
C ASP A 50 -3.71 0.82 7.29
N ASP A 51 -3.09 -0.36 7.30
CA ASP A 51 -1.64 -0.47 7.42
C ASP A 51 -0.92 0.03 6.18
N VAL A 52 -1.47 -0.25 4.98
CA VAL A 52 -0.94 0.28 3.73
C VAL A 52 -1.05 1.81 3.70
N GLU A 53 -2.19 2.37 4.08
CA GLU A 53 -2.42 3.82 4.11
C GLU A 53 -1.51 4.52 5.12
N ARG A 54 -1.31 3.92 6.31
CA ARG A 54 -0.34 4.41 7.30
C ARG A 54 1.07 4.42 6.74
N TRP A 55 1.49 3.31 6.14
CA TRP A 55 2.82 3.23 5.53
C TRP A 55 3.03 4.27 4.44
N ILE A 56 2.02 4.50 3.60
CA ILE A 56 2.05 5.55 2.56
C ILE A 56 2.26 6.92 3.18
N LYS A 57 1.53 7.26 4.24
CA LYS A 57 1.66 8.55 4.95
C LYS A 57 3.05 8.73 5.58
N GLU A 58 3.62 7.66 6.12
CA GLU A 58 4.93 7.68 6.78
C GLU A 58 6.11 7.75 5.79
N HIS A 59 6.01 7.03 4.66
CA HIS A 59 7.16 6.82 3.75
C HIS A 59 7.06 7.59 2.45
N ARG A 60 5.86 8.00 2.05
CA ARG A 60 5.66 8.84 0.87
C ARG A 60 5.31 10.23 1.36
N GLN A 61 6.32 11.11 1.39
CA GLN A 61 6.03 12.54 1.40
C GLN A 61 5.09 12.84 0.22
N PRO A 62 4.05 13.67 0.41
CA PRO A 62 3.21 14.08 -0.71
C PRO A 62 4.15 14.62 -1.79
N ARG A 63 4.01 14.11 -3.03
CA ARG A 63 4.61 14.83 -4.15
C ARG A 63 3.96 16.20 -4.12
N PRO A 64 4.71 17.31 -4.03
CA PRO A 64 4.11 18.63 -4.23
C PRO A 64 3.35 18.54 -5.55
N THR A 65 2.05 18.78 -5.47
CA THR A 65 1.23 19.00 -6.65
C THR A 65 1.83 20.19 -7.40
N GLU A 66 1.73 20.25 -8.73
CA GLU A 66 2.25 21.39 -9.51
C GLU A 66 1.70 22.75 -9.01
N ASP A 67 0.57 22.74 -8.29
CA ASP A 67 -0.01 23.88 -7.55
C ASP A 67 0.79 24.39 -6.33
N ASP A 68 1.77 23.64 -5.82
CA ASP A 68 2.60 24.00 -4.64
C ASP A 68 3.97 24.61 -5.02
N ALA A 69 4.22 24.89 -6.31
CA ALA A 69 5.43 25.60 -6.74
C ALA A 69 5.27 27.11 -6.48
N PRO A 70 6.10 27.75 -5.63
CA PRO A 70 6.10 29.20 -5.54
C PRO A 70 6.54 29.76 -6.90
N ALA A 71 5.70 30.64 -7.46
CA ALA A 71 5.92 31.38 -8.70
C ALA A 71 7.22 32.19 -8.69
#